data_AF-A0A7V8V1E6-F1
#
_entry.id   AF-A0A7V8V1E6-F1
#
_cell.length_a   1.000
_cell.length_b   1.000
_cell.length_c   1.000
_cell.angle_alpha   90.00
_cell.angle_beta   90.00
_cell.angle_gamma   90.00
#
_symmetry.space_group_name_H-M   'P 1'
#
loop_
_entity.id
_entity.type
_entity.pdbx_description
1 polymer ?
#
loop_
_entity_poly.entity_id
_entity_poly.type
_entity_poly.pdbx_seq_one_letter_code
_entity_poly.pdbx_strand_id
1 'polypeptide(L)'
;MGSAYSWLAVSGKSPDDTLCALGLASGETYAGFPDGTLSGIALTTGWYLVVSERCDYANTRRLRRLSRQCELVTCAVEEHVMYASTCGWKNGKLAWEITHDSQLAAGRHHLDAAGKLPPMFDEIQTGTLANKRPWTSRIN
;
A
#
# COMPACT_ATOMS: atom_id res chain seq x y z
N MET A 1 -1.47 15.91 -14.24
CA MET A 1 -2.51 15.69 -13.22
C MET A 1 -2.31 14.27 -12.74
N GLY A 2 -1.50 14.07 -11.71
CA GLY A 2 -1.33 12.78 -11.05
C GLY A 2 -1.97 12.83 -9.67
N SER A 3 -2.39 11.68 -9.16
CA SER A 3 -2.85 11.55 -7.78
C SER A 3 -1.77 10.90 -6.93
N ALA A 4 -1.86 11.14 -5.62
CA ALA A 4 -1.03 10.50 -4.62
C ALA A 4 -1.95 9.75 -3.66
N TYR A 5 -1.83 8.43 -3.59
CA TYR A 5 -2.66 7.63 -2.70
C TYR A 5 -1.79 6.78 -1.80
N SER A 6 -2.22 6.61 -0.56
CA SER A 6 -1.67 5.56 0.30
C SER A 6 -2.78 4.82 1.02
N TRP A 7 -2.51 3.56 1.34
CA TRP A 7 -3.38 2.79 2.20
C TRP A 7 -2.59 1.93 3.18
N LEU A 8 -3.24 1.66 4.31
CA LEU A 8 -2.74 0.85 5.41
C LEU A 8 -3.83 -0.14 5.79
N ALA A 9 -3.56 -1.43 5.65
CA ALA A 9 -4.40 -2.49 6.14
C ALA A 9 -3.80 -3.08 7.41
N VAL A 10 -4.62 -3.30 8.43
CA VAL A 10 -4.21 -3.83 9.74
C VAL A 10 -5.02 -5.07 10.08
N SER A 11 -4.38 -6.16 10.48
CA SER A 11 -5.01 -7.38 10.98
C SER A 11 -4.54 -7.72 12.38
N GLY A 12 -5.46 -8.09 13.27
CA GLY A 12 -5.16 -8.40 14.67
C GLY A 12 -5.29 -7.21 15.65
N LYS A 13 -5.91 -6.10 15.20
CA LYS A 13 -6.33 -4.97 16.05
C LYS A 13 -7.77 -4.61 15.72
N SER A 14 -8.49 -4.07 16.71
CA SER A 14 -9.79 -3.46 16.44
C SER A 14 -9.63 -2.19 15.58
N PRO A 15 -10.68 -1.75 14.88
CA PRO A 15 -10.71 -0.45 14.23
C PRO A 15 -10.33 0.69 15.17
N ASP A 16 -10.87 0.71 16.39
CA ASP A 16 -10.63 1.77 17.38
C ASP A 16 -9.18 1.81 17.84
N ASP A 17 -8.57 0.65 18.14
CA ASP A 17 -7.16 0.56 18.50
C ASP A 17 -6.25 1.03 17.36
N THR A 18 -6.65 0.72 16.11
CA THR A 18 -5.90 1.12 14.92
C THR A 18 -5.95 2.64 14.75
N LEU A 19 -7.15 3.23 14.81
CA LEU A 19 -7.34 4.68 14.74
C LEU A 19 -6.59 5.39 15.87
N CYS A 20 -6.73 4.93 17.11
CA CYS A 20 -6.02 5.49 18.26
C CYS A 20 -4.49 5.45 18.06
N ALA A 21 -3.94 4.34 17.58
CA ALA A 21 -2.51 4.20 17.32
C ALA A 21 -2.00 5.08 16.17
N LEU A 22 -2.88 5.45 15.23
CA LEU A 22 -2.63 6.41 14.16
C LEU A 22 -2.82 7.87 14.62
N GLY A 23 -3.37 8.10 15.82
CA GLY A 23 -3.73 9.44 16.30
C GLY A 23 -4.99 9.99 15.60
N LEU A 24 -5.85 9.09 15.13
CA LEU A 24 -7.10 9.39 14.45
C LEU A 24 -8.29 9.06 15.35
N ALA A 25 -9.43 9.67 15.03
CA ALA A 25 -10.72 9.33 15.62
C ALA A 25 -11.68 8.88 14.50
N SER A 26 -12.69 8.10 14.86
CA SER A 26 -13.76 7.73 13.94
C SER A 26 -14.50 8.98 13.46
N GLY A 27 -14.66 9.10 12.14
CA GLY A 27 -15.51 10.12 11.52
C GLY A 27 -16.94 9.63 11.31
N GLU A 28 -17.67 10.38 10.50
CA GLU A 28 -19.00 9.98 10.04
C GLU A 28 -18.91 8.77 9.11
N THR A 29 -19.94 7.93 9.16
CA THR A 29 -20.08 6.82 8.20
C THR A 29 -20.85 7.32 6.99
N TYR A 30 -20.28 7.14 5.80
CA TYR A 30 -20.95 7.43 4.53
C TYR A 30 -20.90 6.19 3.62
N ALA A 31 -21.75 6.20 2.59
CA ALA A 31 -21.74 5.19 1.54
C ALA A 31 -21.23 5.83 0.25
N GLY A 32 -20.21 5.23 -0.37
CA GLY A 32 -19.64 5.75 -1.62
C GLY A 32 -18.14 5.54 -1.72
N PHE A 33 -17.54 6.15 -2.75
CA PHE A 33 -16.09 6.24 -2.85
C PHE A 33 -15.58 7.27 -1.83
N PRO A 34 -14.37 7.10 -1.26
CA PRO A 34 -13.75 8.09 -0.39
C PRO A 34 -13.89 9.53 -0.88
N ASP A 35 -14.59 10.35 -0.08
CA ASP A 35 -14.79 11.79 -0.29
C ASP A 35 -14.15 12.61 0.83
N GLY A 36 -12.87 12.36 1.10
CA GLY A 36 -12.17 13.06 2.17
C GLY A 36 -10.70 12.72 2.24
N THR A 37 -9.97 13.43 3.09
CA THR A 37 -8.51 13.24 3.23
C THR A 37 -8.14 11.84 3.70
N LEU A 38 -9.00 11.23 4.54
CA LEU A 38 -8.84 9.90 5.09
C LEU A 38 -10.18 9.18 5.14
N SER A 39 -10.18 7.88 4.84
CA SER A 39 -11.33 7.00 4.96
C SER A 39 -10.93 5.65 5.54
N GLY A 40 -11.84 5.00 6.27
CA GLY A 40 -11.55 3.73 6.92
C GLY A 40 -12.71 2.74 6.81
N ILE A 41 -12.40 1.46 6.63
CA ILE A 41 -13.41 0.40 6.53
C ILE A 41 -12.92 -0.90 7.17
N ALA A 42 -13.80 -1.54 7.93
CA ALA A 42 -13.59 -2.91 8.41
C ALA A 42 -13.99 -3.90 7.31
N LEU A 43 -13.06 -4.75 6.91
CA LEU A 43 -13.28 -5.81 5.94
C LEU A 43 -13.81 -7.08 6.64
N THR A 44 -14.63 -7.86 5.93
CA THR A 44 -15.18 -9.14 6.41
C THR A 44 -14.10 -10.17 6.74
N THR A 45 -12.88 -9.98 6.21
CA THR A 45 -11.70 -10.81 6.47
C THR A 45 -11.01 -10.49 7.82
N GLY A 46 -11.54 -9.56 8.61
CA GLY A 46 -10.95 -9.16 9.89
C GLY A 46 -9.79 -8.15 9.77
N TRP A 47 -9.64 -7.55 8.59
CA TRP A 47 -8.71 -6.45 8.36
C TRP A 47 -9.42 -5.11 8.52
N TYR A 48 -8.70 -4.11 9.02
CA TYR A 48 -9.13 -2.72 8.98
C TYR A 48 -8.28 -1.95 7.99
N LEU A 49 -8.91 -1.37 6.97
CA LEU A 49 -8.25 -0.61 5.90
C LEU A 49 -8.43 0.87 6.17
N VAL A 50 -7.34 1.63 6.09
CA VAL A 50 -7.32 3.09 6.08
C VAL A 50 -6.74 3.55 4.75
N VAL A 51 -7.41 4.47 4.07
CA VAL A 51 -7.00 5.06 2.78
C VAL A 51 -6.82 6.55 2.96
N SER A 52 -5.75 7.09 2.37
CA SER A 52 -5.37 8.51 2.35
C SER A 52 -5.20 8.99 0.91
N GLU A 53 -5.69 10.17 0.60
CA GLU A 53 -5.39 10.90 -0.65
C GLU A 53 -4.03 11.62 -0.60
N ARG A 54 -3.18 11.23 0.35
CA ARG A 54 -1.81 11.69 0.45
C ARG A 54 -0.89 10.48 0.53
N CYS A 55 0.28 10.62 -0.07
CA CYS A 55 1.39 9.68 0.08
C CYS A 55 2.19 10.03 1.35
N ASP A 56 1.50 10.14 2.48
CA ASP A 56 2.11 10.44 3.77
C ASP A 56 2.50 9.13 4.46
N TYR A 57 3.62 8.56 4.00
CA TYR A 57 4.26 7.42 4.63
C TYR A 57 4.18 7.52 6.14
N ALA A 58 3.42 6.59 6.74
CA ALA A 58 3.56 6.30 8.14
C ALA A 58 5.05 5.98 8.34
N ASN A 59 5.78 6.93 8.93
CA ASN A 59 7.21 6.83 9.20
C ASN A 59 7.55 5.40 9.64
N THR A 60 8.60 4.79 9.12
CA THR A 60 9.02 3.42 9.44
C THR A 60 9.00 3.11 10.95
N ARG A 61 9.29 4.11 11.80
CA ARG A 61 9.15 4.00 13.27
C ARG A 61 7.70 3.87 13.74
N ARG A 62 6.76 4.63 13.14
CA ARG A 62 5.31 4.52 13.40
C ARG A 62 4.77 3.17 12.93
N LEU A 63 5.10 2.71 11.72
CA LEU A 63 4.69 1.38 11.23
C LEU A 63 5.25 0.25 12.08
N ARG A 64 6.52 0.34 12.49
CA ARG A 64 7.12 -0.60 13.42
C ARG A 64 6.39 -0.66 14.76
N ARG A 65 5.98 0.50 15.30
CA ARG A 65 5.23 0.56 16.56
C ARG A 65 3.81 0.02 16.38
N LEU A 66 3.14 0.40 15.30
CA LEU A 66 1.78 -0.02 15.00
C LEU A 66 1.70 -1.53 14.78
N SER A 67 2.67 -2.11 14.09
CA SER A 67 2.75 -3.56 13.78
C SER A 67 3.06 -4.45 14.99
N ARG A 68 3.21 -3.89 16.20
CA ARG A 68 3.41 -4.71 17.39
C ARG A 68 2.15 -5.53 17.66
N GLN A 69 2.35 -6.85 17.74
CA GLN A 69 1.30 -7.84 17.99
C GLN A 69 0.20 -7.87 16.91
N CYS A 70 0.50 -7.39 15.71
CA CYS A 70 -0.43 -7.42 14.59
C CYS A 70 0.33 -7.56 13.26
N GLU A 71 -0.44 -7.63 12.17
CA GLU A 71 0.07 -7.62 10.81
C GLU A 71 -0.38 -6.35 10.10
N LEU A 72 0.53 -5.73 9.34
CA LEU A 72 0.23 -4.56 8.51
C LEU A 72 0.64 -4.81 7.07
N VAL A 73 -0.14 -4.29 6.14
CA VAL A 73 0.26 -4.09 4.75
C VAL A 73 0.08 -2.62 4.42
N THR A 74 1.10 -1.99 3.87
CA THR A 74 1.00 -0.61 3.37
C THR A 74 1.16 -0.59 1.86
N CYS A 75 0.57 0.39 1.21
CA CYS A 75 0.87 0.75 -0.16
C CYS A 75 0.88 2.27 -0.29
N ALA A 76 1.71 2.77 -1.20
CA ALA A 76 1.78 4.16 -1.59
C ALA A 76 2.01 4.20 -3.09
N VAL A 77 1.31 5.10 -3.76
CA VAL A 77 1.42 5.36 -5.20
C VAL A 77 1.50 6.87 -5.40
N GLU A 78 2.54 7.31 -6.09
CA GLU A 78 2.76 8.69 -6.49
C GLU A 78 2.85 8.74 -8.02
N GLU A 79 1.73 9.05 -8.65
CA GLU A 79 1.62 9.00 -10.12
C GLU A 79 2.51 10.04 -10.80
N HIS A 80 2.79 11.17 -10.16
CA HIS A 80 3.60 12.25 -10.75
C HIS A 80 5.03 11.82 -11.10
N VAL A 81 5.58 10.88 -10.34
CA VAL A 81 6.93 10.34 -10.55
C VAL A 81 6.91 8.85 -10.90
N MET A 82 5.73 8.30 -11.19
CA MET A 82 5.53 6.88 -11.50
C MET A 82 6.19 5.98 -10.44
N TYR A 83 5.95 6.32 -9.18
CA TYR A 83 6.50 5.63 -8.02
C TYR A 83 5.39 4.84 -7.34
N ALA A 84 5.72 3.63 -6.90
CA ALA A 84 4.84 2.84 -6.05
C ALA A 84 5.67 2.03 -5.07
N SER A 85 5.19 1.86 -3.84
CA SER A 85 5.84 0.98 -2.88
C SER A 85 4.82 0.34 -1.97
N THR A 86 5.08 -0.90 -1.60
CA THR A 86 4.27 -1.66 -0.67
C THR A 86 5.17 -2.45 0.26
N CYS A 87 4.78 -2.56 1.53
CA CYS A 87 5.53 -3.34 2.49
C CYS A 87 4.63 -4.05 3.49
N GLY A 88 5.11 -5.19 3.97
CA GLY A 88 4.46 -6.00 4.98
C GLY A 88 5.20 -5.93 6.30
N TRP A 89 4.46 -5.70 7.38
CA TRP A 89 4.99 -5.70 8.74
C TRP A 89 4.31 -6.77 9.56
N LYS A 90 5.08 -7.43 10.43
CA LYS A 90 4.55 -8.40 11.37
C LYS A 90 5.30 -8.33 12.68
N ASN A 91 4.56 -8.20 13.79
CA ASN A 91 5.14 -8.20 15.13
C ASN A 91 6.29 -7.21 15.32
N GLY A 92 6.14 -6.00 14.78
CA GLY A 92 7.15 -4.94 14.89
C GLY A 92 8.39 -5.13 14.01
N LYS A 93 8.32 -5.99 12.99
CA LYS A 93 9.42 -6.23 12.04
C LYS A 93 8.93 -6.04 10.61
N LEU A 94 9.77 -5.44 9.77
CA LEU A 94 9.57 -5.42 8.32
C LEU A 94 9.77 -6.85 7.81
N ALA A 95 8.74 -7.44 7.23
CA ALA A 95 8.76 -8.79 6.68
C ALA A 95 9.20 -8.78 5.22
N TRP A 96 8.67 -7.85 4.44
CA TRP A 96 8.99 -7.67 3.03
C TRP A 96 8.68 -6.23 2.58
N GLU A 97 9.31 -5.82 1.49
CA GLU A 97 9.02 -4.57 0.79
C GLU A 97 9.22 -4.74 -0.71
N ILE A 98 8.43 -4.01 -1.49
CA ILE A 98 8.49 -3.96 -2.96
C ILE A 98 8.38 -2.50 -3.35
N THR A 99 9.25 -2.03 -4.25
CA THR A 99 9.28 -0.66 -4.72
C THR A 99 9.47 -0.59 -6.24
N HIS A 100 8.64 0.21 -6.89
CA HIS A 100 8.80 0.68 -8.26
C HIS A 100 9.10 2.18 -8.24
N ASP A 101 10.00 2.60 -9.11
CA ASP A 101 10.47 3.97 -9.24
C ASP A 101 10.99 4.14 -10.66
N SER A 102 10.22 4.80 -11.51
CA SER A 102 10.62 4.98 -12.91
C SER A 102 11.72 6.01 -13.10
N GLN A 103 12.13 6.73 -12.06
CA GLN A 103 13.20 7.73 -12.12
C GLN A 103 14.59 7.09 -12.04
N LEU A 104 14.68 5.83 -11.58
CA LEU A 104 15.91 5.06 -11.55
C LEU A 104 16.32 4.58 -12.95
N ALA A 105 17.59 4.16 -13.10
CA ALA A 105 18.17 3.78 -14.39
C ALA A 105 17.38 2.68 -15.14
N ALA A 106 16.74 1.77 -14.40
CA ALA A 106 15.89 0.72 -14.96
C ALA A 106 14.52 1.23 -15.47
N GLY A 107 14.15 2.48 -15.17
CA GLY A 107 12.95 3.15 -15.64
C GLY A 107 11.67 2.35 -15.37
N ARG A 108 10.82 2.22 -16.40
CA ARG A 108 9.58 1.41 -16.34
C ARG A 108 9.78 -0.08 -15.99
N HIS A 109 11.02 -0.56 -15.93
CA HIS A 109 11.36 -1.94 -15.58
C HIS A 109 11.97 -2.06 -14.17
N HIS A 110 12.14 -0.94 -13.45
CA HIS A 110 12.56 -0.98 -12.07
C HIS A 110 11.56 -1.79 -11.22
N LEU A 111 12.04 -2.72 -10.41
CA LEU A 111 11.23 -3.40 -9.41
C LEU A 111 12.18 -3.99 -8.38
N ASP A 112 12.36 -3.28 -7.28
CA ASP A 112 13.13 -3.77 -6.15
C ASP A 112 12.21 -4.51 -5.19
N ALA A 113 12.63 -5.68 -4.73
CA ALA A 113 11.90 -6.50 -3.78
C ALA A 113 12.86 -7.11 -2.76
N ALA A 114 12.50 -7.06 -1.49
CA ALA A 114 13.33 -7.55 -0.40
C ALA A 114 12.49 -8.24 0.69
N GLY A 115 13.14 -9.11 1.46
CA GLY A 115 12.53 -9.85 2.57
C GLY A 115 11.78 -11.11 2.16
N LYS A 116 10.91 -11.60 3.05
CA LYS A 116 10.08 -12.79 2.83
C LYS A 116 8.79 -12.40 2.12
N LEU A 117 8.86 -12.32 0.80
CA LEU A 117 7.75 -11.92 -0.07
C LEU A 117 6.56 -12.90 0.05
N PRO A 118 5.32 -12.43 -0.17
CA PRO A 118 4.15 -13.30 -0.27
C PRO A 118 4.32 -14.32 -1.40
N PRO A 119 3.89 -15.59 -1.24
CA PRO A 119 4.05 -16.62 -2.28
C PRO A 119 3.46 -16.26 -3.66
N MET A 120 2.45 -15.39 -3.71
CA MET A 120 1.80 -14.93 -4.95
C MET A 120 2.67 -13.92 -5.73
N PHE A 121 3.74 -13.40 -5.13
CA PHE A 121 4.61 -12.43 -5.79
C PHE A 121 5.22 -12.99 -7.07
N ASP A 122 5.78 -14.19 -7.02
CA ASP A 122 6.43 -14.84 -8.17
C ASP A 122 5.41 -15.12 -9.30
N GLU A 123 4.19 -15.50 -8.92
CA GLU A 123 3.08 -15.73 -9.86
C GLU A 123 2.68 -14.44 -10.58
N ILE A 124 2.52 -13.34 -9.82
CA ILE A 124 2.19 -12.02 -10.38
C ILE A 124 3.33 -11.53 -11.27
N GLN A 125 4.58 -11.62 -10.81
CA GLN A 125 5.75 -11.17 -11.55
C GLN A 125 5.88 -11.92 -12.88
N THR A 126 5.75 -13.24 -12.85
CA THR A 126 5.81 -14.09 -14.05
C THR A 126 4.64 -13.81 -15.00
N GLY A 127 3.42 -13.66 -14.47
CA GLY A 127 2.23 -13.32 -15.23
C GLY A 127 2.33 -11.96 -15.93
N THR A 128 2.87 -10.94 -15.26
CA THR A 128 3.09 -9.61 -15.87
C THR A 128 4.15 -9.66 -16.97
N LEU A 129 5.23 -10.42 -16.79
CA LEU A 129 6.25 -10.61 -17.82
C LEU A 129 5.69 -11.30 -19.07
N ALA A 130 4.85 -12.34 -18.89
CA ALA A 130 4.20 -13.06 -19.98
C ALA A 130 3.18 -12.19 -20.75
N ASN A 131 2.57 -11.21 -20.08
CA ASN A 131 1.54 -10.33 -20.65
C ASN A 131 2.08 -9.00 -21.20
N LYS A 132 3.41 -8.85 -21.35
CA LYS A 132 4.06 -7.73 -22.05
C LYS A 132 3.73 -7.76 -23.55
N ARG A 133 2.47 -7.51 -23.91
CA ARG A 133 2.11 -7.15 -25.29
C ARG A 133 2.75 -5.80 -25.58
N PRO A 134 3.40 -5.61 -26.74
CA PRO A 134 3.82 -4.28 -27.15
C PRO A 134 2.57 -3.40 -27.21
N TRP A 135 2.59 -2.28 -26.48
CA TRP A 135 1.65 -1.19 -26.70
C TRP A 135 1.90 -0.65 -28.10
N THR A 136 1.28 -1.25 -29.11
CA THR A 136 1.19 -0.63 -30.44
C THR A 136 0.14 0.46 -30.32
N SER A 137 0.58 1.71 -30.14
CA SER A 137 -0.26 2.87 -30.36
C SER A 137 -0.68 2.88 -31.83
N ARG A 138 -1.83 2.30 -32.15
CA ARG A 138 -2.55 2.67 -33.38
C ARG A 138 -3.25 3.98 -33.06
N ILE A 139 -2.55 5.06 -33.36
CA ILE A 139 -3.18 6.36 -33.59
C ILE A 139 -3.82 6.24 -34.98
N ASN A 140 -5.15 6.26 -35.03
CA ASN A 140 -5.91 6.62 -36.22
C ASN A 140 -6.44 8.03 -36.01
#